data_AF-A0A453SKM8-F1
#
_entry.id   AF-A0A453SKM8-F1
#
_cell.length_a   1.000
_cell.length_b   1.000
_cell.length_c   1.000
_cell.angle_alpha   90.00
_cell.angle_beta   90.00
_cell.angle_gamma   90.00
#
_symmetry.space_group_name_H-M   'P 1'
#
loop_
_entity.id
_entity.type
_entity.pdbx_description
1 polymer ?
#
loop_
_entity_poly.entity_id
_entity_poly.type
_entity_poly.pdbx_seq_one_letter_code
_entity_poly.pdbx_strand_id
1 'polypeptide(L)'
;MAMSKAAAVVLLLAVALVSTTTSVAAARHHRDGFAEVFDRQEADLVEALPGQPEGLGVRQFAGYVTVNQTHGRALFYWFFEATHDVVKKPLVLWLNG
;
A
#
# COMPACT_ATOMS: atom_id res chain seq x y z
N MET A 1 -37.62 1.67 -40.50
CA MET A 1 -38.21 1.22 -39.21
C MET A 1 -37.71 2.18 -38.13
N ALA A 2 -38.51 3.19 -37.77
CA ALA A 2 -38.08 4.24 -36.84
C ALA A 2 -38.22 3.74 -35.39
N MET A 3 -37.13 3.75 -34.62
CA MET A 3 -37.18 3.44 -33.19
C MET A 3 -38.00 4.52 -32.48
N SER A 4 -38.98 4.10 -31.68
CA SER A 4 -39.76 4.99 -30.81
C SER A 4 -38.83 5.65 -29.78
N LYS A 5 -39.01 6.96 -29.55
CA LYS A 5 -38.24 7.75 -28.56
C LYS A 5 -38.19 7.08 -27.18
N ALA A 6 -39.22 6.33 -26.81
CA ALA A 6 -39.28 5.57 -25.56
C ALA A 6 -38.21 4.46 -25.49
N ALA A 7 -37.95 3.76 -26.60
CA ALA A 7 -36.93 2.71 -26.65
C ALA A 7 -35.51 3.27 -26.50
N ALA A 8 -35.26 4.47 -27.02
CA ALA A 8 -33.99 5.17 -26.85
C ALA A 8 -33.76 5.59 -25.38
N VAL A 9 -34.80 6.06 -24.69
CA VAL A 9 -34.71 6.45 -23.27
C VAL A 9 -34.45 5.24 -22.36
N VAL A 10 -35.14 4.12 -22.61
CA VAL A 10 -34.92 2.88 -21.84
C VAL A 10 -33.50 2.35 -22.04
N LEU A 11 -32.97 2.40 -23.26
CA LEU A 11 -31.60 2.00 -23.56
C LEU A 11 -30.58 2.91 -22.86
N LEU A 12 -30.81 4.23 -22.86
CA LEU A 12 -29.96 5.20 -22.17
C LEU A 12 -29.95 4.98 -20.64
N LEU A 13 -31.10 4.70 -20.04
CA LEU A 13 -31.22 4.41 -18.61
C LEU A 13 -30.53 3.08 -18.22
N ALA A 14 -30.63 2.06 -19.08
CA ALA A 14 -29.95 0.79 -18.87
C ALA A 14 -28.41 0.92 -18.93
N VAL A 15 -27.90 1.70 -19.89
CA VAL A 15 -26.46 2.00 -20.02
C VAL A 15 -25.94 2.82 -18.83
N ALA A 16 -26.75 3.76 -18.31
CA ALA A 16 -26.39 4.54 -17.13
C ALA A 16 -26.27 3.67 -15.86
N LEU A 17 -27.16 2.67 -15.68
CA LEU A 17 -27.10 1.76 -14.53
C LEU A 17 -25.82 0.90 -14.54
N VAL A 18 -25.44 0.35 -15.70
CA VAL A 18 -24.22 -0.47 -15.87
C VAL A 18 -22.93 0.34 -15.61
N SER A 19 -22.97 1.65 -15.87
CA SER A 19 -21.83 2.55 -15.65
C SER A 19 -21.58 2.88 -14.17
N THR A 20 -22.56 2.65 -13.29
CA THR A 20 -22.41 2.90 -11.84
C THR A 20 -21.80 1.72 -11.08
N THR A 21 -21.88 0.50 -11.60
CA THR A 21 -21.31 -0.68 -10.92
C THR A 21 -19.80 -0.82 -11.08
N THR A 22 -19.23 -0.30 -12.17
CA THR A 22 -17.78 -0.33 -12.42
C THR A 22 -17.01 0.66 -11.53
N SER A 23 -17.63 1.78 -11.12
CA SER A 23 -16.98 2.81 -10.32
C SER A 23 -16.78 2.40 -8.84
N VAL A 24 -17.68 1.60 -8.28
CA VAL A 24 -17.57 1.16 -6.88
C VAL A 24 -16.53 0.04 -6.70
N ALA A 25 -16.38 -0.87 -7.67
CA ALA A 25 -15.39 -1.95 -7.61
C ALA A 25 -13.95 -1.43 -7.74
N ALA A 26 -13.70 -0.45 -8.63
CA ALA A 26 -12.39 0.16 -8.81
C ALA A 26 -11.96 1.00 -7.59
N ALA A 27 -12.92 1.67 -6.92
CA ALA A 27 -12.65 2.45 -5.71
C ALA A 27 -12.29 1.59 -4.48
N ARG A 28 -12.78 0.34 -4.41
CA ARG A 28 -12.44 -0.61 -3.33
C ARG A 28 -11.01 -1.12 -3.45
N HIS A 29 -10.58 -1.54 -4.64
CA HIS A 29 -9.22 -2.03 -4.88
C HIS A 29 -8.12 -1.00 -4.54
N HIS A 30 -8.38 0.30 -4.75
CA HIS A 30 -7.41 1.34 -4.40
C HIS A 30 -7.29 1.52 -2.87
N ARG A 31 -8.36 1.29 -2.11
CA ARG A 31 -8.37 1.45 -0.65
C ARG A 31 -7.69 0.29 0.08
N ASP A 32 -7.84 -0.93 -0.44
CA ASP A 32 -7.32 -2.14 0.21
C ASP A 32 -5.78 -2.24 0.10
N GLY A 33 -5.19 -1.74 -0.99
CA GLY A 33 -3.74 -1.83 -1.20
C GLY A 33 -2.90 -1.05 -0.17
N PHE A 34 -3.40 0.07 0.37
CA PHE A 34 -2.68 0.78 1.42
C PHE A 34 -2.75 0.07 2.76
N ALA A 35 -3.90 -0.52 3.09
CA ALA A 35 -4.05 -1.30 4.32
C ALA A 35 -3.06 -2.46 4.35
N GLU A 36 -2.94 -3.21 3.24
CA GLU A 36 -1.97 -4.31 3.13
C GLU A 36 -0.52 -3.84 3.29
N VAL A 37 -0.18 -2.66 2.76
CA VAL A 37 1.17 -2.07 2.91
C VAL A 37 1.46 -1.73 4.37
N PHE A 38 0.51 -1.10 5.08
CA PHE A 38 0.68 -0.78 6.49
C PHE A 38 0.74 -2.03 7.37
N ASP A 39 -0.09 -3.04 7.09
CA ASP A 39 -0.06 -4.31 7.81
C ASP A 39 1.30 -5.02 7.64
N ARG A 40 1.86 -4.99 6.43
CA ARG A 40 3.19 -5.53 6.16
C ARG A 40 4.29 -4.75 6.85
N GLN A 41 4.17 -3.43 6.92
CA GLN A 41 5.12 -2.59 7.65
C GLN A 41 5.12 -2.90 9.15
N GLU A 42 3.94 -3.02 9.76
CA GLU A 42 3.81 -3.37 11.19
C GLU A 42 4.37 -4.78 11.48
N ALA A 43 4.20 -5.72 10.55
CA ALA A 43 4.79 -7.06 10.67
C ALA A 43 6.33 -7.06 10.66
N ASP A 44 6.96 -6.05 10.07
CA ASP A 44 8.42 -5.89 10.04
C ASP A 44 8.96 -5.18 11.31
N LEU A 45 8.10 -4.77 12.26
CA LEU A 45 8.52 -4.12 13.50
C LEU A 45 9.40 -5.05 14.34
N VAL A 46 10.57 -4.56 14.74
CA VAL A 46 11.47 -5.28 15.65
C VAL A 46 11.20 -4.82 17.07
N GLU A 47 10.49 -5.65 17.84
CA GLU A 47 10.07 -5.33 19.22
C GLU A 47 11.25 -5.25 20.20
N ALA A 48 12.21 -6.17 20.07
CA ALA A 48 13.40 -6.22 20.91
C ALA A 48 14.54 -6.96 20.22
N LEU A 49 15.78 -6.58 20.54
CA LEU A 49 16.97 -7.32 20.13
C LEU A 49 17.70 -7.92 21.33
N PRO A 50 18.31 -9.11 21.18
CA PRO A 50 19.18 -9.67 22.21
C PRO A 50 20.31 -8.68 22.56
N GLY A 51 20.44 -8.34 23.84
CA GLY A 51 21.49 -7.44 24.32
C GLY A 51 21.27 -5.95 24.04
N GLN A 52 20.08 -5.55 23.56
CA GLN A 52 19.75 -4.13 23.37
C GLN A 52 19.69 -3.41 24.72
N PRO A 53 20.39 -2.28 24.89
CA PRO A 53 20.23 -1.43 26.07
C PRO A 53 18.79 -0.92 26.20
N GLU A 54 18.27 -0.92 27.42
CA GLU A 54 16.96 -0.35 27.71
C GLU A 54 16.94 1.17 27.47
N GLY A 55 15.78 1.71 27.09
CA GLY A 55 15.56 3.16 27.01
C GLY A 55 16.01 3.85 25.72
N LEU A 56 16.47 3.11 24.71
CA LEU A 56 16.88 3.70 23.42
C LEU A 56 15.70 4.29 22.62
N GLY A 57 14.47 3.80 22.82
CA GLY A 57 13.25 4.43 22.29
C GLY A 57 13.17 4.55 20.76
N VAL A 58 14.03 3.83 20.01
CA VAL A 58 14.07 3.87 18.55
C VAL A 58 13.13 2.81 17.99
N ARG A 59 12.16 3.23 17.18
CA ARG A 59 11.39 2.30 16.36
C ARG A 59 12.25 1.84 15.19
N GLN A 60 12.36 0.53 15.02
CA GLN A 60 13.15 -0.07 13.97
C GLN A 60 12.34 -1.18 13.29
N PHE A 61 12.55 -1.32 11.99
CA PHE A 61 11.81 -2.24 11.12
C PHE A 61 12.82 -3.02 10.30
N ALA A 62 12.67 -4.33 10.19
CA ALA A 62 13.56 -5.17 9.41
C ALA A 62 12.76 -6.24 8.66
N GLY A 63 13.04 -6.38 7.36
CA GLY A 63 12.26 -7.25 6.49
C GLY A 63 12.85 -7.41 5.11
N TYR A 64 12.06 -7.95 4.19
CA TYR A 64 12.45 -8.19 2.81
C TYR A 64 11.54 -7.46 1.83
N VAL A 65 12.15 -6.79 0.85
CA VAL A 65 11.45 -6.20 -0.29
C VAL A 65 11.74 -7.02 -1.53
N THR A 66 10.71 -7.63 -2.11
CA THR A 66 10.83 -8.36 -3.38
C THR A 66 11.13 -7.39 -4.53
N VAL A 67 12.29 -7.53 -5.16
CA VAL A 67 12.74 -6.68 -6.28
C VAL A 67 12.59 -7.37 -7.63
N ASN A 68 12.46 -8.70 -7.65
CA ASN A 68 12.12 -9.44 -8.85
C ASN A 68 11.33 -10.70 -8.49
N GLN A 69 10.02 -10.66 -8.72
CA GLN A 69 9.13 -11.78 -8.42
C GLN A 69 9.45 -13.02 -9.26
N THR A 70 9.66 -12.85 -10.58
CA THR A 70 9.90 -13.95 -11.51
C THR A 70 11.14 -14.77 -11.16
N HIS A 71 12.19 -14.10 -10.66
CA HIS A 71 13.45 -14.73 -10.28
C HIS A 71 13.59 -14.89 -8.76
N GLY A 72 12.52 -14.66 -7.99
CA GLY A 72 12.53 -14.79 -6.52
C GLY A 72 13.55 -13.91 -5.80
N ARG A 73 13.96 -12.77 -6.38
CA ARG A 73 14.96 -11.90 -5.75
C ARG A 73 14.29 -10.93 -4.76
N ALA A 74 14.83 -10.87 -3.56
CA ALA A 74 14.45 -9.92 -2.54
C ALA A 74 15.70 -9.28 -1.91
N LEU A 75 15.57 -8.02 -1.49
CA LEU A 75 16.59 -7.31 -0.72
C LEU A 75 16.14 -7.25 0.74
N PHE A 76 17.06 -7.59 1.63
CA PHE A 76 16.89 -7.34 3.05
C PHE A 76 17.09 -5.84 3.34
N TYR A 77 16.30 -5.29 4.25
CA TYR A 77 16.47 -3.93 4.76
C TYR A 77 16.39 -3.90 6.29
N TRP A 78 17.00 -2.88 6.88
CA TRP A 78 16.84 -2.54 8.29
C TRP A 78 16.73 -1.02 8.42
N PHE A 79 15.53 -0.56 8.76
CA PHE A 79 15.17 0.84 8.87
C PHE A 79 15.07 1.26 10.34
N PHE A 80 15.55 2.47 10.64
CA PHE A 80 15.47 3.09 11.95
C PHE A 80 14.76 4.43 11.80
N GLU A 81 13.69 4.65 12.56
CA GLU A 81 13.07 5.96 12.61
C GLU A 81 13.95 6.97 13.34
N ALA A 82 13.78 8.23 13.01
CA ALA A 82 14.33 9.29 13.81
C ALA A 82 13.75 9.25 15.24
N THR A 83 14.54 9.68 16.22
CA THR A 83 14.12 9.69 17.64
C THR A 83 13.17 10.84 17.98
N HIS A 84 13.16 11.92 17.19
CA HIS A 84 12.40 13.14 17.45
C HIS A 84 11.89 13.75 16.14
N ASP A 85 10.70 14.35 16.18
CA ASP A 85 10.06 15.02 15.03
C ASP A 85 10.03 14.13 13.77
N VAL A 86 9.73 12.83 13.93
CA VAL A 86 9.88 11.79 12.88
C VAL A 86 9.32 12.22 11.53
N VAL A 87 8.10 12.77 11.52
CA VAL A 87 7.39 13.20 10.31
C VAL A 87 8.10 14.33 9.55
N LYS A 88 8.98 15.10 10.21
CA LYS A 88 9.74 16.21 9.62
C LYS A 88 11.15 15.82 9.17
N LYS A 89 11.62 14.60 9.51
CA LYS A 89 12.98 14.17 9.19
C LYS A 89 13.02 13.54 7.80
N PRO A 90 14.12 13.74 7.05
CA PRO A 90 14.27 13.11 5.75
C PRO A 90 14.50 11.61 5.88
N LEU A 91 14.19 10.87 4.82
CA LEU A 91 14.61 9.48 4.66
C LEU A 91 16.04 9.44 4.10
N VAL A 92 16.91 8.64 4.71
CA VAL A 92 18.29 8.41 4.24
C VAL A 92 18.45 6.93 3.90
N LEU A 93 18.88 6.65 2.67
CA LEU A 93 19.25 5.31 2.23
C LEU A 93 20.78 5.15 2.31
N TRP A 94 21.23 4.18 3.09
CA TRP A 94 22.64 3.82 3.20
C TRP A 94 22.95 2.54 2.42
N LEU A 95 23.92 2.59 1.51
CA LEU A 95 24.36 1.44 0.70
C LEU A 95 25.85 1.22 0.92
N ASN A 96 26.23 -0.01 1.28
CA ASN A 96 27.64 -0.43 1.36
C ASN A 96 28.13 -0.91 -0.02
N GLY A 97 29.46 -0.94 -0.21
CA GLY A 97 30.13 -1.40 -1.44
C GLY A 97 31.52 -1.97 -1.17
#